data_AF-A0A1V0GSI8-F1
#
_entry.id   AF-A0A1V0GSI8-F1
#
_cell.length_a   1.000
_cell.length_b   1.000
_cell.length_c   1.000
_cell.angle_alpha   90.00
_cell.angle_beta   90.00
_cell.angle_gamma   90.00
#
_symmetry.space_group_name_H-M   'P 1'
#
loop_
_entity.id
_entity.type
_entity.pdbx_description
1 polymer ?
#
loop_
_entity_poly.entity_id
_entity_poly.type
_entity_poly.pdbx_seq_one_letter_code
_entity_poly.pdbx_strand_id
1 'polypeptide(L)'
;MAADAFEETPPQSERLTGYDEAHLTTYLRLLDAEEEGADWREVAQIVFGLDVAADPVRARRVHDSHLARAHWMTEAGYRQILKPHMR
;
A
#
# COMPACT_ATOMS: atom_id res chain seq x y z
N MET A 1 -10.10 10.42 -10.65
CA MET A 1 -9.07 9.86 -11.55
C MET A 1 -7.97 9.21 -10.72
N ALA A 2 -8.28 8.17 -9.93
CA ALA A 2 -7.32 7.45 -9.08
C ALA A 2 -7.31 5.93 -9.34
N ALA A 3 -8.32 5.40 -10.05
CA ALA A 3 -8.51 3.97 -10.23
C ALA A 3 -7.39 3.27 -11.03
N ASP A 4 -6.57 4.02 -11.79
CA ASP A 4 -5.47 3.50 -12.61
C ASP A 4 -4.07 3.71 -11.99
N ALA A 5 -3.97 4.24 -10.76
CA ALA A 5 -2.67 4.52 -10.13
C ALA A 5 -2.05 3.30 -9.40
N PHE A 6 -2.86 2.27 -9.11
CA PHE A 6 -2.44 1.13 -8.30
C PHE A 6 -2.57 -0.18 -9.07
N GLU A 7 -1.51 -0.99 -9.03
CA GLU A 7 -1.59 -2.39 -9.45
C GLU A 7 -2.47 -3.17 -8.46
N GLU A 8 -3.01 -4.33 -8.86
CA GLU A 8 -3.83 -5.12 -7.93
C GLU A 8 -3.04 -5.64 -6.72
N THR A 9 -1.73 -5.82 -6.93
CA THR A 9 -0.78 -6.24 -5.90
C THR A 9 0.51 -5.47 -6.08
N PRO A 10 1.11 -4.93 -5.01
CA PRO A 10 2.44 -4.32 -5.11
C PRO A 10 3.50 -5.38 -5.45
N PRO A 11 4.68 -4.97 -5.95
CA PRO A 11 5.75 -5.89 -6.30
C PRO A 11 6.15 -6.79 -5.12
N GLN A 12 6.11 -8.11 -5.33
CA GLN A 12 6.58 -9.11 -4.37
C GLN A 12 8.10 -9.26 -4.46
N SER A 13 8.82 -8.21 -4.07
CA SER A 13 10.28 -8.14 -4.13
C SER A 13 10.88 -8.02 -2.73
N GLU A 14 12.01 -8.68 -2.47
CA GLU A 14 12.80 -8.48 -1.25
C GLU A 14 13.57 -7.15 -1.23
N ARG A 15 13.48 -6.39 -2.33
CA ARG A 15 14.08 -5.07 -2.48
C ARG A 15 13.01 -4.00 -2.57
N LEU A 16 13.34 -2.83 -2.03
CA LEU A 16 12.59 -1.61 -2.30
C LEU A 16 12.58 -1.36 -3.80
N THR A 17 11.41 -1.04 -4.34
CA THR A 17 11.22 -0.75 -5.76
C THR A 17 10.79 0.72 -5.94
N GLY A 18 10.90 1.24 -7.16
CA GLY A 18 10.36 2.56 -7.48
C GLY A 18 8.83 2.65 -7.26
N TYR A 19 8.13 1.52 -7.34
CA TYR A 19 6.71 1.44 -6.96
C TYR A 19 6.53 1.74 -5.47
N ASP A 20 7.34 1.13 -4.60
CA ASP A 20 7.26 1.36 -3.16
C ASP A 20 7.57 2.82 -2.81
N GLU A 21 8.57 3.41 -3.46
CA GLU A 21 8.94 4.83 -3.27
C GLU A 21 7.80 5.77 -3.68
N ALA A 22 7.14 5.50 -4.81
CA ALA A 22 6.02 6.29 -5.29
C ALA A 22 4.78 6.20 -4.37
N HIS A 23 4.65 5.13 -3.59
CA HIS A 23 3.47 4.83 -2.78
C HIS A 23 3.72 4.87 -1.25
N LEU A 24 4.83 5.47 -0.79
CA LEU A 24 5.12 5.61 0.64
C LEU A 24 3.99 6.26 1.44
N THR A 25 3.41 7.35 0.93
CA THR A 25 2.27 8.03 1.58
C THR A 25 1.05 7.12 1.69
N THR A 26 0.79 6.28 0.68
CA THR A 26 -0.29 5.30 0.72
C THR A 26 -0.03 4.29 1.82
N TYR A 27 1.17 3.71 1.90
CA TYR A 27 1.52 2.74 2.95
C TYR A 27 1.36 3.33 4.36
N LEU A 28 1.78 4.57 4.58
CA LEU A 28 1.59 5.24 5.88
C LEU A 28 0.11 5.39 6.23
N ARG A 29 -0.74 5.79 5.28
CA ARG A 29 -2.19 5.92 5.49
C ARG A 29 -2.88 4.58 5.80
N LEU A 30 -2.38 3.48 5.21
CA LEU A 30 -2.91 2.14 5.50
C LEU A 30 -2.55 1.68 6.92
N LEU A 31 -1.31 1.91 7.34
CA LEU A 31 -0.85 1.56 8.69
C LEU A 31 -1.59 2.36 9.76
N ASP A 32 -1.77 3.68 9.53
CA ASP A 32 -2.53 4.56 10.42
C ASP A 32 -4.00 4.09 10.54
N ALA A 33 -4.65 3.79 9.41
CA ALA A 33 -6.01 3.28 9.41
C ALA A 33 -6.16 1.90 10.08
N GLU A 34 -5.16 1.02 9.97
CA GLU A 34 -5.13 -0.26 10.68
C GLU A 34 -4.98 -0.06 12.20
N GLU A 35 -4.11 0.86 12.62
CA GLU A 35 -3.92 1.22 14.04
C GLU A 35 -5.21 1.80 14.66
N GLU A 36 -5.93 2.62 13.90
CA GLU A 36 -7.24 3.16 14.29
C GLU A 36 -8.39 2.12 14.22
N GLY A 37 -8.15 0.95 13.65
CA GLY A 37 -9.17 -0.09 13.49
C GLY A 37 -10.26 0.26 12.48
N ALA A 38 -9.95 1.07 11.46
CA ALA A 38 -10.89 1.51 10.44
C ALA A 38 -11.43 0.34 9.58
N ASP A 39 -12.64 0.50 9.02
CA ASP A 39 -13.18 -0.50 8.08
C ASP A 39 -12.37 -0.45 6.77
N TRP A 40 -11.79 -1.60 6.40
CA TRP A 40 -11.02 -1.76 5.16
C TRP A 40 -11.77 -1.28 3.91
N ARG A 41 -13.11 -1.29 3.90
CA ARG A 41 -13.92 -0.79 2.78
C ARG A 41 -13.83 0.72 2.64
N GLU A 42 -13.90 1.45 3.75
CA GLU A 42 -13.75 2.90 3.75
C GLU A 42 -12.33 3.28 3.36
N VAL A 43 -11.34 2.55 3.89
CA VAL A 43 -9.93 2.70 3.49
C VAL A 43 -9.79 2.44 1.99
N ALA A 44 -10.38 1.38 1.44
CA ALA A 44 -10.30 1.06 0.03
C ALA A 44 -10.91 2.13 -0.88
N GLN A 45 -12.03 2.73 -0.46
CA GLN A 45 -12.68 3.84 -1.16
C GLN A 45 -11.85 5.13 -1.08
N ILE A 46 -11.35 5.48 0.10
CA ILE A 46 -10.70 6.78 0.36
C ILE A 46 -9.24 6.80 -0.10
N VAL A 47 -8.51 5.71 0.12
CA VAL A 47 -7.07 5.62 -0.18
C VAL A 47 -6.84 5.23 -1.64
N PHE A 48 -7.57 4.23 -2.14
CA PHE A 48 -7.38 3.71 -3.51
C PHE A 48 -8.42 4.21 -4.52
N GLY A 49 -9.48 4.90 -4.07
CA GLY A 49 -10.53 5.38 -4.97
C GLY A 49 -11.34 4.25 -5.60
N LEU A 50 -11.41 3.08 -4.96
CA LEU A 50 -12.10 1.90 -5.49
C LEU A 50 -13.58 1.93 -5.19
N ASP A 51 -14.40 1.50 -6.15
CA ASP A 51 -15.80 1.17 -5.90
C ASP A 51 -15.89 -0.25 -5.30
N VAL A 52 -15.94 -0.31 -3.97
CA VAL A 52 -16.05 -1.56 -3.21
C VAL A 52 -17.38 -2.28 -3.49
N ALA A 53 -18.46 -1.56 -3.83
CA ALA A 53 -19.74 -2.20 -4.10
C ALA A 53 -19.75 -2.87 -5.48
N ALA A 54 -19.06 -2.28 -6.46
CA ALA A 54 -18.94 -2.85 -7.79
C ALA A 54 -18.07 -4.12 -7.83
N ASP A 55 -16.94 -4.13 -7.11
CA ASP A 55 -16.06 -5.31 -7.00
C ASP A 55 -15.41 -5.44 -5.61
N PRO A 56 -16.12 -6.02 -4.62
CA PRO A 56 -15.63 -6.11 -3.25
C PRO A 56 -14.44 -7.08 -3.12
N VAL A 57 -14.36 -8.08 -3.99
CA VAL A 57 -13.29 -9.10 -3.93
C VAL A 57 -11.97 -8.47 -4.39
N ARG A 58 -12.00 -7.75 -5.52
CA ARG A 58 -10.84 -7.00 -5.99
C ARG A 58 -10.43 -5.91 -5.01
N ALA A 59 -11.38 -5.13 -4.51
CA ALA A 59 -11.07 -4.05 -3.57
C ALA A 59 -10.39 -4.57 -2.30
N ARG A 60 -10.87 -5.70 -1.78
CA ARG A 60 -10.24 -6.35 -0.63
C ARG A 60 -8.83 -6.84 -0.94
N ARG A 61 -8.60 -7.43 -2.12
CA ARG A 61 -7.27 -7.88 -2.53
C ARG A 61 -6.28 -6.72 -2.64
N VAL A 62 -6.69 -5.61 -3.24
CA VAL A 62 -5.87 -4.40 -3.32
C VAL A 62 -5.52 -3.93 -1.90
N HIS A 63 -6.52 -3.77 -1.04
CA HIS A 63 -6.31 -3.36 0.34
C HIS A 63 -5.32 -4.27 1.08
N ASP A 64 -5.61 -5.56 1.15
CA ASP A 64 -4.85 -6.52 1.96
C ASP A 64 -3.41 -6.68 1.45
N SER A 65 -3.20 -6.68 0.13
CA SER A 65 -1.86 -6.81 -0.45
C SER A 65 -0.98 -5.57 -0.24
N HIS A 66 -1.56 -4.37 -0.29
CA HIS A 66 -0.83 -3.14 -0.03
C HIS A 66 -0.57 -2.94 1.46
N LEU A 67 -1.50 -3.32 2.33
CA LEU A 67 -1.29 -3.30 3.78
C LEU A 67 -0.17 -4.29 4.18
N ALA A 68 -0.17 -5.50 3.62
CA ALA A 68 0.92 -6.46 3.82
C ALA A 68 2.28 -5.90 3.36
N ARG A 69 2.30 -5.16 2.24
CA ARG A 69 3.52 -4.51 1.76
C ARG A 69 3.94 -3.34 2.64
N ALA A 70 2.98 -2.57 3.16
CA ALA A 70 3.23 -1.51 4.14
C ALA A 70 3.88 -2.08 5.42
N HIS A 71 3.39 -3.22 5.91
CA HIS A 71 4.03 -3.94 7.02
C HIS A 71 5.47 -4.32 6.72
N TRP A 72 5.72 -4.93 5.56
CA TRP A 72 7.09 -5.25 5.13
C TRP A 72 7.99 -4.01 5.05
N MET A 73 7.45 -2.85 4.64
CA MET A 73 8.18 -1.60 4.64
C MET A 73 8.65 -1.19 6.03
N THR A 74 7.87 -1.44 7.09
CA THR A 74 8.27 -1.16 8.48
C THR A 74 9.29 -2.19 9.01
N GLU A 75 9.20 -3.44 8.55
CA GLU A 75 10.04 -4.53 9.05
C GLU A 75 11.40 -4.64 8.36
N ALA A 76 11.45 -4.36 7.05
CA ALA A 76 12.60 -4.61 6.21
C ALA A 76 12.87 -3.51 5.18
N GLY A 77 11.84 -3.00 4.52
CA GLY A 77 11.97 -2.05 3.40
C GLY A 77 12.63 -0.73 3.78
N TYR A 78 12.28 -0.15 4.95
CA TYR A 78 12.80 1.14 5.40
C TYR A 78 14.33 1.16 5.50
N ARG A 79 14.97 0.03 5.87
CA ARG A 79 16.43 -0.07 5.96
C ARG A 79 17.11 0.20 4.62
N GLN A 80 16.42 -0.07 3.52
CA GLN A 80 16.95 0.15 2.17
C GLN A 80 16.89 1.63 1.78
N ILE A 81 15.94 2.40 2.32
CA ILE A 81 15.89 3.86 2.18
C ILE A 81 17.06 4.52 2.93
N LEU A 82 17.37 4.01 4.11
CA LEU A 82 18.42 4.56 4.98
C LEU A 82 19.84 4.22 4.51
N LYS A 83 20.01 3.30 3.56
CA LYS A 83 21.33 3.00 3.00
C LYS A 83 21.81 4.24 2.22
N PRO A 84 23.00 4.79 2.55
CA PRO A 84 23.54 5.89 1.78
C PRO A 84 23.63 5.45 0.32
N HIS A 85 22.98 6.19 -0.56
CA HIS A 85 23.29 6.12 -1.98
C HIS A 85 24.73 6.59 -2.09
N MET A 86 25.69 5.67 -2.14
CA MET A 86 27.01 6.00 -2.66
C MET A 86 26.78 6.41 -4.12
N ARG A 87 26.66 7.72 -4.32
CA ARG A 87 26.80 8.36 -5.62
C ARG A 87 28.27 8.42 -5.99
#